data_AF-A0A625R3G8-F1
#
_entry.id   AF-A0A625R3G8-F1
#
_cell.length_a   1.000
_cell.length_b   1.000
_cell.length_c   1.000
_cell.angle_alpha   90.00
_cell.angle_beta   90.00
_cell.angle_gamma   90.00
#
_symmetry.space_group_name_H-M   'P 1'
#
loop_
_entity.id
_entity.type
_entity.pdbx_description
1 polymer ?
#
loop_
_entity_poly.entity_id
_entity_poly.type
_entity_poly.pdbx_seq_one_letter_code
_entity_poly.pdbx_strand_id
1 'polypeptide(L)'
;MLKFMDGFDQLRGWSDVTDGLTKCGYTVTGTPTLEEGRVATQMAVSLPDTASLKRVFTSGATKVVFGFAFRAIGKRHTLVTIKDVATVTWNETDGKISAAGGTGTAVLLLDLWYYIEVVLDKTTSTIEVYVNNGLDITAPSPSSANPVTNYEVTWAGVATAQYLLDDFQFIDNQPGKYTDRIGPIQITSRLPMVDVDKEWSPSSGTDHYPLVYNQPPVEGSYIQSNTSGAMDTFLSNTVIPDTQNILAVGMTVLNKKSDVDNRQLGMVMGQKGGTQKEVIDAALSTTEKYSYAVFETNPAGLDWNDERLSEAPFGVAVRP
;
A
#
# COMPACT_ATOMS: atom_id res chain seq x y z
N MET A 1 -11.31 2.44 9.05
CA MET A 1 -11.30 2.26 7.60
C MET A 1 -9.92 1.81 7.15
N LEU A 2 -9.83 0.89 6.18
CA LEU A 2 -8.59 0.61 5.44
C LEU A 2 -8.20 1.84 4.62
N LYS A 3 -7.07 2.45 4.97
CA LYS A 3 -6.61 3.75 4.44
C LYS A 3 -5.57 3.62 3.33
N PHE A 4 -4.76 2.57 3.38
CA PHE A 4 -3.64 2.39 2.47
C PHE A 4 -3.37 0.90 2.30
N MET A 5 -2.95 0.53 1.09
CA MET A 5 -2.43 -0.78 0.77
C MET A 5 -1.39 -0.67 -0.35
N ASP A 6 -0.33 -1.46 -0.30
CA ASP A 6 0.75 -1.45 -1.31
C ASP A 6 1.46 -2.81 -1.37
N GLY A 7 1.50 -3.41 -2.55
CA GLY A 7 2.21 -4.66 -2.83
C GLY A 7 3.43 -4.46 -3.73
N PHE A 8 3.85 -3.21 -3.97
CA PHE A 8 5.06 -2.83 -4.72
C PHE A 8 5.16 -3.28 -6.19
N ASP A 9 4.21 -4.06 -6.69
CA ASP A 9 4.15 -4.51 -8.07
C ASP A 9 4.28 -3.36 -9.07
N GLN A 10 3.71 -2.18 -8.81
CA GLN A 10 3.81 -1.01 -9.71
C GLN A 10 5.26 -0.64 -10.07
N LEU A 11 6.24 -1.08 -9.28
CA LEU A 11 7.67 -0.86 -9.49
C LEU A 11 8.37 -2.01 -10.22
N ARG A 12 7.67 -3.08 -10.59
CA ARG A 12 8.26 -4.21 -11.34
C ARG A 12 9.00 -3.71 -12.57
N GLY A 13 10.28 -4.07 -12.68
CA GLY A 13 11.15 -3.65 -13.79
C GLY A 13 11.72 -2.23 -13.67
N TRP A 14 11.42 -1.50 -12.59
CA TRP A 14 11.98 -0.18 -12.33
C TRP A 14 13.48 -0.31 -11.96
N SER A 15 14.35 0.31 -12.75
CA SER A 15 15.81 0.17 -12.60
C SER A 15 16.36 0.90 -11.37
N ASP A 16 15.88 2.12 -11.11
CA ASP A 16 16.19 2.89 -9.90
C ASP A 16 15.06 2.72 -8.86
N VAL A 17 15.17 1.66 -8.05
CA VAL A 17 14.17 1.32 -7.03
C VAL A 17 14.02 2.43 -5.99
N THR A 18 15.09 3.16 -5.67
CA THR A 18 15.06 4.30 -4.74
C THR A 18 14.16 5.41 -5.26
N ASP A 19 14.32 5.77 -6.54
CA ASP A 19 13.46 6.75 -7.21
C ASP A 19 11.99 6.29 -7.26
N GLY A 20 11.74 5.03 -7.64
CA GLY A 20 10.38 4.45 -7.68
C GLY A 20 9.69 4.48 -6.31
N LEU A 21 10.38 4.08 -5.24
CA LEU A 21 9.87 4.14 -3.86
C LEU A 21 9.67 5.58 -3.37
N THR A 22 10.55 6.50 -3.77
CA THR A 22 10.39 7.93 -3.44
C THR A 22 9.14 8.50 -4.10
N LYS A 23 8.88 8.17 -5.37
CA LYS A 23 7.64 8.51 -6.08
C LYS A 23 6.40 7.90 -5.40
N CYS A 24 6.53 6.73 -4.79
CA CYS A 24 5.50 6.10 -3.98
C CYS A 24 5.24 6.81 -2.63
N GLY A 25 6.06 7.80 -2.26
CA GLY A 25 5.95 8.56 -1.00
C GLY A 25 6.69 7.93 0.17
N TYR A 26 7.64 7.03 -0.10
CA TYR A 26 8.56 6.53 0.93
C TYR A 26 9.81 7.40 1.03
N THR A 27 10.37 7.52 2.23
CA THR A 27 11.74 7.98 2.43
C THR A 27 12.65 6.76 2.43
N VAL A 28 13.68 6.78 1.58
CA VAL A 28 14.59 5.66 1.38
C VAL A 28 16.01 6.04 1.80
N THR A 29 16.72 5.12 2.44
CA THR A 29 18.17 5.22 2.63
C THR A 29 18.85 3.95 2.14
N GLY A 30 20.11 4.05 1.69
CA GLY A 30 20.82 2.92 1.09
C GLY A 30 20.30 2.60 -0.32
N THR A 31 20.46 1.34 -0.74
CA THR A 31 20.12 0.89 -2.10
C THR A 31 19.20 -0.32 -2.02
N PRO A 32 17.88 -0.13 -1.86
CA PRO A 32 16.92 -1.23 -1.94
C PRO A 32 16.90 -1.87 -3.33
N THR A 33 16.48 -3.12 -3.38
CA THR A 33 16.21 -3.84 -4.63
C THR A 33 14.76 -4.34 -4.65
N LEU A 34 14.32 -4.84 -5.81
CA LEU A 34 13.08 -5.59 -5.90
C LEU A 34 13.41 -7.07 -6.12
N GLU A 35 12.71 -7.93 -5.39
CA GLU A 35 12.87 -9.38 -5.46
C GLU A 35 11.50 -10.04 -5.64
N GLU A 36 11.50 -11.35 -5.86
CA GLU A 36 10.27 -12.13 -5.86
C GLU A 36 9.54 -11.98 -4.51
N GLY A 37 8.23 -11.69 -4.58
CA GLY A 37 7.37 -11.57 -3.40
C GLY A 37 7.02 -12.91 -2.76
N ARG A 38 5.89 -12.94 -2.05
CA ARG A 38 5.37 -14.19 -1.46
C ARG A 38 4.94 -15.21 -2.50
N VAL A 39 4.59 -14.74 -3.69
CA VAL A 39 4.27 -15.54 -4.88
C VAL A 39 5.10 -15.03 -6.05
N ALA A 40 5.51 -15.93 -6.94
CA ALA A 40 6.39 -15.64 -8.09
C ALA A 40 5.91 -14.52 -9.02
N THR A 41 4.61 -14.23 -9.01
CA THR A 41 3.98 -13.19 -9.83
C THR A 41 3.91 -11.83 -9.13
N GLN A 42 4.45 -11.69 -7.92
CA GLN A 42 4.44 -10.47 -7.11
C GLN A 42 5.87 -9.95 -6.88
N MET A 43 6.00 -8.67 -6.55
CA MET A 43 7.27 -8.07 -6.16
C MET A 43 7.30 -7.79 -4.67
N ALA A 44 8.45 -7.99 -4.04
CA ALA A 44 8.74 -7.47 -2.71
C ALA A 44 9.88 -6.46 -2.77
N VAL A 45 9.87 -5.50 -1.84
CA VAL A 45 11.02 -4.63 -1.59
C VAL A 45 12.02 -5.37 -0.75
N SER A 46 13.24 -5.51 -1.27
CA SER A 46 14.39 -6.04 -0.56
C SER A 46 15.22 -4.89 0.01
N LEU A 47 15.51 -4.96 1.31
CA LEU A 47 16.37 -4.07 2.05
C LEU A 47 17.67 -4.82 2.40
N PRO A 48 18.67 -4.81 1.51
CA PRO A 48 19.98 -5.40 1.80
C PRO A 48 20.79 -4.50 2.75
N ASP A 49 21.58 -5.13 3.60
CA ASP A 49 22.50 -4.45 4.53
C ASP A 49 21.79 -3.36 5.33
N THR A 50 22.20 -2.09 5.20
CA THR A 50 21.67 -0.97 5.99
C THR A 50 20.63 -0.15 5.23
N ALA A 51 20.07 -0.69 4.15
CA ALA A 51 18.97 -0.05 3.45
C ALA A 51 17.74 0.10 4.37
N SER A 52 17.00 1.19 4.23
CA SER A 52 15.77 1.40 5.00
C SER A 52 14.67 2.04 4.17
N LEU A 53 13.45 1.74 4.57
CA LEU A 53 12.22 2.26 4.01
C LEU A 53 11.40 2.89 5.12
N LYS A 54 10.96 4.14 4.95
CA LYS A 54 10.08 4.82 5.89
C LYS A 54 8.86 5.40 5.20
N ARG A 55 7.69 5.31 5.82
CA ARG A 55 6.47 6.01 5.40
C ARG A 55 5.81 6.71 6.59
N VAL A 56 5.13 7.81 6.32
CA VAL A 56 4.28 8.50 7.30
C VAL A 56 2.82 8.21 6.99
N PHE A 57 2.11 7.61 7.95
CA PHE A 57 0.67 7.44 7.88
C PHE A 57 -0.01 8.47 8.78
N THR A 58 -1.00 9.18 8.25
CA THR A 58 -1.72 10.22 9.02
C THR A 58 -3.07 9.68 9.47
N SER A 59 -3.33 9.66 10.77
CA SER A 59 -4.66 9.40 11.32
C SER A 59 -4.80 10.00 12.73
N GLY A 60 -5.93 10.69 12.97
CA GLY A 60 -6.32 11.16 14.30
C GLY A 60 -7.18 10.17 15.08
N ALA A 61 -7.36 8.95 14.56
CA ALA A 61 -8.24 7.95 15.16
C ALA A 61 -7.64 7.37 16.46
N THR A 62 -8.50 6.74 17.28
CA THR A 62 -8.07 6.18 18.57
C THR A 62 -7.47 4.79 18.44
N LYS A 63 -7.76 4.08 17.35
CA LYS A 63 -7.16 2.79 17.04
C LYS A 63 -6.60 2.79 15.62
N VAL A 64 -5.39 2.25 15.46
CA VAL A 64 -4.73 2.05 14.17
C VAL A 64 -4.08 0.67 14.10
N VAL A 65 -3.98 0.12 12.89
CA VAL A 65 -3.35 -1.16 12.59
C VAL A 65 -2.35 -0.99 11.45
N PHE A 66 -1.13 -1.47 11.66
CA PHE A 66 -0.08 -1.55 10.64
C PHE A 66 0.12 -3.01 10.29
N GLY A 67 -0.20 -3.40 9.05
CA GLY A 67 0.00 -4.75 8.55
C GLY A 67 1.06 -4.80 7.46
N PHE A 68 1.90 -5.83 7.47
CA PHE A 68 2.89 -6.07 6.42
C PHE A 68 3.36 -7.52 6.41
N ALA A 69 3.73 -8.02 5.23
CA ALA A 69 4.49 -9.25 5.10
C ALA A 69 6.00 -8.97 5.24
N PHE A 70 6.69 -9.87 5.92
CA PHE A 70 8.11 -9.75 6.24
C PHE A 70 8.82 -11.10 6.13
N ARG A 71 10.00 -11.10 5.52
CA ARG A 71 10.93 -12.24 5.51
C ARG A 71 12.35 -11.73 5.78
N ALA A 72 13.02 -12.30 6.77
CA ALA A 72 14.41 -11.98 7.06
C ALA A 72 15.33 -13.12 6.66
N ILE A 73 16.36 -12.81 5.89
CA ILE A 73 17.42 -13.73 5.50
C ILE A 73 18.71 -13.32 6.23
N GLY A 74 19.39 -14.29 6.84
CA GLY A 74 20.69 -14.09 7.48
C GLY A 74 20.65 -13.70 8.96
N LYS A 75 19.82 -12.71 9.36
CA LYS A 75 19.79 -12.24 10.77
C LYS A 75 18.39 -11.89 11.29
N ARG A 76 18.18 -12.16 12.58
CA ARG A 76 17.02 -11.70 13.35
C ARG A 76 17.36 -10.33 13.96
N HIS A 77 16.47 -9.36 13.83
CA HIS A 77 16.64 -8.04 14.43
C HIS A 77 15.29 -7.30 14.47
N THR A 78 15.29 -5.98 14.45
CA THR A 78 14.10 -5.14 14.30
C THR A 78 13.30 -5.46 13.05
N LEU A 79 12.01 -5.76 13.22
CA LEU A 79 11.03 -5.93 12.12
C LEU A 79 10.56 -4.56 11.64
N VAL A 80 10.14 -3.72 12.58
CA VAL A 80 9.58 -2.39 12.30
C VAL A 80 9.76 -1.48 13.50
N THR A 81 9.95 -0.19 13.25
CA THR A 81 9.89 0.87 14.26
C THR A 81 8.76 1.83 13.90
N ILE A 82 7.81 1.99 14.81
CA ILE A 82 6.76 3.02 14.75
C ILE A 82 7.14 4.06 15.79
N LYS A 83 7.64 5.21 15.33
CA LYS A 83 8.18 6.27 16.19
C LYS A 83 7.16 6.68 17.26
N ASP A 84 7.65 6.85 18.49
CA ASP A 84 6.89 7.20 19.69
C ASP A 84 5.80 6.19 20.12
N VAL A 85 5.67 5.06 19.41
CA VAL A 85 4.68 3.99 19.68
C VAL A 85 5.38 2.71 20.14
N ALA A 86 6.13 2.05 19.26
CA ALA A 86 6.85 0.83 19.58
C ALA A 86 7.88 0.46 18.50
N THR A 87 8.92 -0.23 18.93
CA THR A 87 9.80 -1.02 18.05
C THR A 87 9.49 -2.48 18.27
N VAL A 88 9.20 -3.21 17.19
CA VAL A 88 9.05 -4.66 17.22
C VAL A 88 10.41 -5.28 16.91
N THR A 89 10.99 -5.97 17.88
CA THR A 89 12.34 -6.56 17.77
C THR A 89 12.27 -8.07 17.84
N TRP A 90 12.98 -8.75 16.94
CA TRP A 90 13.15 -10.20 16.93
C TRP A 90 14.49 -10.58 17.55
N ASN A 91 14.42 -11.32 18.64
CA ASN A 91 15.57 -11.72 19.44
C ASN A 91 16.45 -12.74 18.68
N GLU A 92 17.75 -12.48 18.64
CA GLU A 92 18.74 -13.33 17.95
C GLU A 92 18.89 -14.72 18.55
N THR A 93 18.73 -14.83 19.88
CA THR A 93 18.98 -16.07 20.64
C THR A 93 17.80 -17.01 20.62
N ASP A 94 16.61 -16.55 21.03
CA ASP A 94 15.43 -17.42 21.21
C ASP A 94 14.42 -17.36 20.05
N GLY A 95 14.61 -16.44 19.11
CA GLY A 95 13.74 -16.30 17.95
C GLY A 95 12.36 -15.70 18.25
N LYS A 96 12.12 -15.17 19.45
CA LYS A 96 10.86 -14.52 19.82
C LYS A 96 10.84 -13.05 19.45
N ILE A 97 9.65 -12.48 19.33
CA ILE A 97 9.46 -11.04 19.15
C ILE A 97 9.17 -10.35 20.49
N SER A 98 9.49 -9.06 20.54
CA SER A 98 9.19 -8.18 21.67
C SER A 98 8.75 -6.81 21.18
N ALA A 99 7.85 -6.17 21.91
CA ALA A 99 7.33 -4.84 21.60
C ALA A 99 6.81 -4.17 22.88
N ALA A 100 7.12 -2.89 23.08
CA ALA A 100 6.66 -2.10 24.23
C ALA A 100 6.88 -2.78 25.61
N GLY A 101 7.99 -3.51 25.76
CA GLY A 101 8.33 -4.25 26.99
C GLY A 101 7.63 -5.61 27.15
N GLY A 102 6.67 -5.96 26.29
CA GLY A 102 6.11 -7.29 26.18
C GLY A 102 6.99 -8.22 25.34
N THR A 103 7.01 -9.50 25.70
CA THR A 103 7.70 -10.57 24.96
C THR A 103 6.69 -11.59 24.50
N GLY A 104 6.69 -11.89 23.20
CA GLY A 104 5.83 -12.86 22.58
C GLY A 104 6.22 -14.29 22.89
N THR A 105 5.39 -15.22 22.43
CA THR A 105 5.58 -16.66 22.58
C THR A 105 5.94 -17.35 21.27
N ALA A 106 5.57 -16.77 20.14
CA ALA A 106 5.87 -17.25 18.81
C ALA A 106 7.39 -17.24 18.59
N VAL A 107 7.91 -18.39 18.15
CA VAL A 107 9.31 -18.53 17.74
C VAL A 107 9.35 -18.48 16.22
N LEU A 108 9.84 -17.37 15.69
CA LEU A 108 10.00 -17.16 14.26
C LEU A 108 11.31 -17.79 13.78
N LEU A 109 11.29 -18.29 12.55
CA LEU A 109 12.44 -18.85 11.86
C LEU A 109 12.88 -17.91 10.74
N LEU A 110 14.20 -17.84 10.51
CA LEU A 110 14.73 -17.10 9.37
C LEU A 110 14.25 -17.73 8.07
N ASP A 111 14.23 -16.91 7.04
CA ASP A 111 13.94 -17.28 5.66
C ASP A 111 12.51 -17.80 5.41
N LEU A 112 11.58 -17.43 6.29
CA LEU A 112 10.14 -17.65 6.10
C LEU A 112 9.39 -16.33 6.06
N TRP A 113 8.31 -16.31 5.29
CA TRP A 113 7.37 -15.20 5.26
C TRP A 113 6.44 -15.24 6.48
N TYR A 114 6.32 -14.10 7.14
CA TYR A 114 5.35 -13.85 8.21
C TYR A 114 4.51 -12.64 7.86
N TYR A 115 3.22 -12.69 8.16
CA TYR A 115 2.38 -11.51 8.15
C TYR A 115 2.26 -10.95 9.57
N ILE A 116 2.71 -9.70 9.75
CA ILE A 116 2.77 -9.03 11.04
C ILE A 116 1.71 -7.93 11.05
N GLU A 117 0.90 -7.90 12.10
CA GLU A 117 -0.01 -6.77 12.38
C GLU A 117 0.31 -6.18 13.75
N VAL A 118 0.57 -4.88 13.80
CA VAL A 118 0.73 -4.11 15.04
C VAL A 118 -0.52 -3.24 15.23
N VAL A 119 -1.25 -3.46 16.32
CA VAL A 119 -2.44 -2.70 16.71
C VAL A 119 -2.05 -1.75 17.83
N LEU A 120 -2.36 -0.47 17.67
CA LEU A 120 -2.34 0.51 18.76
C LEU A 120 -3.79 0.90 19.05
N ASP A 121 -4.24 0.72 20.28
CA ASP A 121 -5.52 1.24 20.77
C ASP A 121 -5.29 2.21 21.94
N LYS A 122 -5.50 3.49 21.67
CA LYS A 122 -5.34 4.59 22.64
C LYS A 122 -6.48 4.62 23.66
N THR A 123 -7.61 3.99 23.38
CA THR A 123 -8.77 3.92 24.28
C THR A 123 -8.47 3.00 25.45
N THR A 124 -7.90 1.83 25.15
CA THR A 124 -7.47 0.83 26.13
C THR A 124 -6.02 1.00 26.57
N SER A 125 -5.26 1.91 25.91
CA SER A 125 -3.83 2.11 26.11
C SER A 125 -3.02 0.81 25.92
N THR A 126 -3.32 0.08 24.85
CA THR A 126 -2.69 -1.21 24.53
C THR A 126 -2.00 -1.19 23.18
N ILE A 127 -0.91 -1.95 23.11
CA ILE A 127 -0.28 -2.40 21.87
C ILE A 127 -0.45 -3.90 21.79
N GLU A 128 -0.91 -4.38 20.64
CA GLU A 128 -0.99 -5.79 20.33
C GLU A 128 -0.15 -6.09 19.09
N VAL A 129 0.55 -7.22 19.10
CA VAL A 129 1.30 -7.71 17.93
C VAL A 129 0.81 -9.10 17.60
N TYR A 130 0.49 -9.29 16.33
CA TYR A 130 0.00 -10.56 15.80
C TYR A 130 0.95 -11.07 14.73
N VAL A 131 1.10 -12.38 14.69
CA VAL A 131 1.89 -13.08 13.68
C VAL A 131 1.04 -14.14 13.00
N ASN A 132 0.92 -14.09 11.67
CA ASN A 132 0.11 -15.01 10.87
C ASN A 132 -1.32 -15.20 11.43
N ASN A 133 -1.92 -14.08 11.89
CA ASN A 133 -3.22 -13.99 12.56
C ASN A 133 -3.30 -14.44 14.04
N GLY A 134 -2.26 -15.03 14.61
CA GLY A 134 -2.21 -15.36 16.04
C GLY A 134 -1.78 -14.15 16.87
N LEU A 135 -2.55 -13.81 17.91
CA LEU A 135 -2.14 -12.81 18.90
C LEU A 135 -0.91 -13.34 19.64
N ASP A 136 0.19 -12.58 19.63
CA ASP A 136 1.44 -13.00 20.26
C ASP A 136 1.85 -12.10 21.42
N ILE A 137 1.62 -10.78 21.30
CA ILE A 137 1.93 -9.80 22.34
C ILE A 137 0.70 -8.97 22.64
N THR A 138 0.42 -8.78 23.92
CA THR A 138 -0.38 -7.68 24.45
C THR A 138 0.45 -6.94 25.49
N ALA A 139 0.66 -5.64 25.30
CA ALA A 139 1.46 -4.79 26.18
C ALA A 139 0.80 -3.41 26.37
N PRO A 140 1.13 -2.68 27.45
CA PRO A 140 0.71 -1.28 27.58
C PRO A 140 1.35 -0.39 26.49
N SER A 141 0.56 0.47 25.84
CA SER A 141 1.11 1.50 24.96
C SER A 141 1.83 2.57 25.77
N PRO A 142 2.99 3.10 25.32
CA PRO A 142 3.66 4.19 26.02
C PRO A 142 2.83 5.48 25.94
N SER A 143 2.95 6.36 26.94
CA SER A 143 2.21 7.64 26.96
C SER A 143 2.56 8.55 25.78
N SER A 144 3.75 8.37 25.18
CA SER A 144 4.18 9.05 23.96
C SER A 144 3.31 8.72 22.74
N ALA A 145 2.61 7.58 22.72
CA ALA A 145 1.77 7.15 21.60
C ALA A 145 0.45 7.93 21.49
N ASN A 146 -0.06 8.46 22.61
CA ASN A 146 -1.35 9.15 22.67
C ASN A 146 -1.47 10.36 21.73
N PRO A 147 -0.52 11.32 21.75
CA PRO A 147 -0.59 12.50 20.88
C PRO A 147 -0.23 12.23 19.42
N VAL A 148 0.27 11.04 19.05
CA VAL A 148 0.75 10.75 17.70
C VAL A 148 -0.43 10.75 16.71
N THR A 149 -0.36 11.60 15.70
CA THR A 149 -1.29 11.57 14.55
C THR A 149 -0.57 11.31 13.22
N ASN A 150 0.75 11.49 13.19
CA ASN A 150 1.63 11.20 12.07
C ASN A 150 2.54 10.04 12.46
N TYR A 151 2.17 8.84 12.05
CA TYR A 151 2.88 7.62 12.38
C TYR A 151 4.05 7.43 11.41
N GLU A 152 5.25 7.80 11.85
CA GLU A 152 6.48 7.49 11.12
C GLU A 152 6.84 6.02 11.35
N VAL A 153 6.66 5.21 10.30
CA VAL A 153 6.92 3.76 10.31
C VAL A 153 8.15 3.47 9.47
N THR A 154 9.16 2.86 10.07
CA THR A 154 10.45 2.54 9.44
C THR A 154 10.70 1.04 9.50
N TRP A 155 11.03 0.47 8.35
CA TRP A 155 11.62 -0.85 8.20
C TRP A 155 13.08 -0.67 7.79
N ALA A 156 14.00 -1.28 8.53
CA ALA A 156 15.43 -1.12 8.30
C ALA A 156 16.09 -2.49 8.22
N GLY A 157 16.90 -2.68 7.18
CA GLY A 157 17.81 -3.81 7.09
C GLY A 157 18.91 -3.74 8.16
N VAL A 158 19.63 -4.84 8.30
CA VAL A 158 20.82 -4.93 9.14
C VAL A 158 21.99 -5.44 8.30
N ALA A 159 23.20 -4.95 8.60
CA ALA A 159 24.42 -5.38 7.93
C ALA A 159 24.52 -6.92 7.87
N THR A 160 24.84 -7.44 6.68
CA THR A 160 24.91 -8.87 6.36
C THR A 160 23.57 -9.63 6.44
N ALA A 161 22.44 -8.92 6.36
CA ALA A 161 21.11 -9.49 6.26
C ALA A 161 20.40 -8.95 5.01
N GLN A 162 19.34 -9.64 4.60
CA GLN A 162 18.42 -9.18 3.55
C GLN A 162 17.00 -9.31 4.07
N TYR A 163 16.29 -8.18 4.17
CA TYR A 163 14.90 -8.14 4.63
C TYR A 163 13.98 -7.89 3.44
N LEU A 164 12.98 -8.73 3.25
CA LEU A 164 11.97 -8.56 2.23
C LEU A 164 10.65 -8.10 2.86
N LEU A 165 10.03 -7.13 2.20
CA LEU A 165 8.80 -6.45 2.61
C LEU A 165 7.78 -6.54 1.49
N ASP A 166 6.55 -6.91 1.83
CA ASP A 166 5.46 -7.03 0.87
C ASP A 166 4.11 -6.74 1.56
N ASP A 167 3.06 -6.54 0.77
CA ASP A 167 1.66 -6.53 1.21
C ASP A 167 1.34 -5.63 2.41
N PHE A 168 1.69 -4.35 2.27
CA PHE A 168 1.46 -3.35 3.31
C PHE A 168 -0.01 -2.99 3.41
N GLN A 169 -0.45 -2.70 4.63
CA GLN A 169 -1.71 -2.03 4.89
C GLN A 169 -1.64 -1.09 6.09
N PHE A 170 -2.50 -0.08 6.06
CA PHE A 170 -2.78 0.78 7.20
C PHE A 170 -4.29 0.93 7.38
N ILE A 171 -4.77 0.60 8.57
CA ILE A 171 -6.17 0.70 8.96
C ILE A 171 -6.26 1.65 10.15
N ASP A 172 -7.31 2.47 10.20
CA ASP A 172 -7.72 3.17 11.41
C ASP A 172 -9.14 2.78 11.83
N ASN A 173 -9.64 3.26 12.96
CA ASN A 173 -11.02 3.00 13.38
C ASN A 173 -12.04 4.08 12.95
N GLN A 174 -11.73 4.91 11.94
CA GLN A 174 -12.75 5.79 11.35
C GLN A 174 -13.84 4.97 10.64
N PRO A 175 -15.08 5.50 10.50
CA PRO A 175 -16.18 4.78 9.87
C PRO A 175 -15.81 4.22 8.49
N GLY A 176 -16.06 2.93 8.28
CA GLY A 176 -15.72 2.16 7.08
C GLY A 176 -16.04 0.69 7.29
N LYS A 177 -15.79 -0.16 6.30
CA LYS A 177 -15.99 -1.61 6.42
C LYS A 177 -14.97 -2.24 7.37
N TYR A 178 -13.70 -1.86 7.26
CA TYR A 178 -12.62 -2.39 8.09
C TYR A 178 -12.17 -1.33 9.10
N THR A 179 -12.55 -1.50 10.36
CA THR A 179 -12.18 -0.60 11.47
C THR A 179 -11.29 -1.26 12.51
N ASP A 180 -10.85 -2.49 12.21
CA ASP A 180 -9.96 -3.30 13.03
C ASP A 180 -9.09 -4.16 12.09
N ARG A 181 -8.21 -4.98 12.67
CA ARG A 181 -7.38 -5.98 11.96
C ARG A 181 -8.20 -6.78 10.95
N ILE A 182 -7.60 -7.04 9.79
CA ILE A 182 -8.21 -7.91 8.76
C ILE A 182 -7.45 -9.23 8.59
N GLY A 183 -6.32 -9.39 9.30
CA GLY A 183 -5.52 -10.59 9.23
C GLY A 183 -4.54 -10.57 8.04
N PRO A 184 -3.90 -11.72 7.77
CA PRO A 184 -3.01 -11.88 6.63
C PRO A 184 -3.74 -11.62 5.32
N ILE A 185 -3.20 -10.70 4.52
CA ILE A 185 -3.69 -10.41 3.17
C ILE A 185 -2.65 -10.77 2.14
N GLN A 186 -3.06 -10.77 0.87
CA GLN A 186 -2.21 -10.76 -0.31
C GLN A 186 -2.77 -9.75 -1.32
N ILE A 187 -1.88 -8.95 -1.91
CA ILE A 187 -2.20 -7.87 -2.85
C ILE A 187 -1.72 -8.28 -4.22
N THR A 188 -2.64 -8.58 -5.13
CA THR A 188 -2.32 -8.87 -6.53
C THR A 188 -2.71 -7.68 -7.40
N SER A 189 -1.81 -7.31 -8.30
CA SER A 189 -2.00 -6.17 -9.19
C SER A 189 -2.65 -6.55 -10.51
N ARG A 190 -3.42 -5.62 -11.07
CA ARG A 190 -4.03 -5.70 -12.40
C ARG A 190 -3.73 -4.41 -13.16
N LEU A 191 -3.59 -4.54 -14.47
CA LEU A 191 -3.32 -3.40 -15.36
C LEU A 191 -4.55 -3.12 -16.24
N PRO A 192 -4.72 -1.87 -16.72
CA PRO A 192 -5.67 -1.53 -17.78
C PRO A 192 -5.47 -2.41 -19.02
N MET A 193 -6.56 -2.95 -19.57
CA MET A 193 -6.52 -3.78 -20.78
C MET A 193 -7.54 -3.38 -21.85
N VAL A 194 -8.55 -2.58 -21.48
CA VAL A 194 -9.60 -2.11 -22.39
C VAL A 194 -10.03 -0.71 -21.97
N ASP A 195 -10.21 0.18 -22.95
CA ASP A 195 -10.78 1.51 -22.73
C ASP A 195 -12.30 1.44 -22.49
N VAL A 196 -12.82 2.24 -21.56
CA VAL A 196 -14.27 2.42 -21.34
C VAL A 196 -14.67 3.86 -21.61
N ASP A 197 -14.29 4.79 -20.72
CA ASP A 197 -14.46 6.23 -20.93
C ASP A 197 -13.16 6.80 -21.51
N LYS A 198 -13.26 7.67 -22.52
CA LYS A 198 -12.11 8.24 -23.25
C LYS A 198 -12.29 9.74 -23.50
N GLU A 199 -11.92 10.55 -22.52
CA GLU A 199 -12.04 12.01 -22.57
C GLU A 199 -10.72 12.75 -22.39
N TRP A 200 -9.68 12.06 -21.92
CA TRP A 200 -8.32 12.60 -21.90
C TRP A 200 -7.68 12.47 -23.29
N SER A 201 -6.66 13.26 -23.56
CA SER A 201 -5.88 13.16 -24.80
C SER A 201 -4.72 12.18 -24.61
N PRO A 202 -4.58 11.17 -25.48
CA PRO A 202 -3.44 10.25 -25.43
C PRO A 202 -2.16 10.94 -25.93
N SER A 203 -0.99 10.56 -25.39
CA SER A 203 0.30 11.06 -25.86
C SER A 203 0.67 10.57 -27.26
N SER A 204 0.12 9.43 -27.68
CA SER A 204 0.27 8.85 -29.02
C SER A 204 -0.88 7.89 -29.35
N GLY A 205 -1.14 7.64 -30.63
CA GLY A 205 -2.20 6.72 -31.05
C GLY A 205 -3.62 7.19 -30.70
N THR A 206 -4.56 6.25 -30.64
CA THR A 206 -6.00 6.49 -30.35
C THR A 206 -6.53 5.69 -29.16
N ASP A 207 -5.82 4.65 -28.77
CA ASP A 207 -6.18 3.80 -27.64
C ASP A 207 -5.43 4.27 -26.41
N HIS A 208 -6.11 4.34 -25.27
CA HIS A 208 -5.59 5.00 -24.08
C HIS A 208 -4.93 3.98 -23.14
N TYR A 209 -5.53 2.80 -22.96
CA TYR A 209 -5.02 1.74 -22.10
C TYR A 209 -3.57 1.32 -22.43
N PRO A 210 -3.09 1.26 -23.69
CA PRO A 210 -1.71 0.90 -23.98
C PRO A 210 -0.70 1.94 -23.49
N LEU A 211 -1.16 3.15 -23.16
CA LEU A 211 -0.32 4.21 -22.62
C LEU A 211 -0.17 4.16 -21.10
N VAL A 212 -1.06 3.42 -20.43
CA VAL A 212 -1.14 3.36 -18.96
C VAL A 212 -1.00 1.93 -18.40
N TYR A 213 -0.80 0.92 -19.25
CA TYR A 213 -0.56 -0.46 -18.82
C TYR A 213 0.93 -0.81 -18.62
N ASN A 214 1.84 0.10 -18.92
CA ASN A 214 3.28 -0.18 -18.83
C ASN A 214 3.73 -0.35 -17.38
N GLN A 215 4.59 -1.35 -17.14
CA GLN A 215 5.14 -1.68 -15.83
C GLN A 215 6.66 -1.94 -15.98
N PRO A 216 7.54 -1.00 -15.58
CA PRO A 216 7.20 0.29 -14.98
C PRO A 216 6.56 1.24 -16.01
N PRO A 217 5.81 2.26 -15.58
CA PRO A 217 5.40 3.38 -16.43
C PRO A 217 6.57 3.94 -17.25
N VAL A 218 6.32 4.23 -18.53
CA VAL A 218 7.34 4.65 -19.50
C VAL A 218 7.19 6.14 -19.80
N GLU A 219 8.30 6.87 -19.77
CA GLU A 219 8.32 8.28 -20.17
C GLU A 219 7.84 8.44 -21.63
N GLY A 220 6.93 9.39 -21.86
CA GLY A 220 6.31 9.62 -23.17
C GLY A 220 5.06 8.77 -23.42
N SER A 221 4.74 7.81 -22.55
CA SER A 221 3.51 7.01 -22.57
C SER A 221 2.56 7.49 -21.48
N TYR A 222 1.58 8.32 -21.84
CA TYR A 222 0.66 8.91 -20.88
C TYR A 222 -0.65 9.37 -21.52
N ILE A 223 -1.66 9.61 -20.69
CA ILE A 223 -2.86 10.38 -21.02
C ILE A 223 -2.82 11.72 -20.28
N GLN A 224 -3.43 12.76 -20.85
CA GLN A 224 -3.47 14.09 -20.22
C GLN A 224 -4.80 14.81 -20.45
N SER A 225 -5.23 15.62 -19.49
CA SER A 225 -6.37 16.51 -19.67
C SER A 225 -6.23 17.75 -18.80
N ASN A 226 -6.76 18.86 -19.29
CA ASN A 226 -6.91 20.12 -18.55
C ASN A 226 -8.40 20.46 -18.28
N THR A 227 -9.32 19.61 -18.74
CA THR A 227 -10.76 19.84 -18.73
C THR A 227 -11.37 19.25 -17.46
N SER A 228 -11.91 20.10 -16.60
CA SER A 228 -12.57 19.66 -15.36
C SER A 228 -13.74 18.71 -15.66
N GLY A 229 -13.81 17.60 -14.93
CA GLY A 229 -14.82 16.56 -15.14
C GLY A 229 -14.49 15.58 -16.27
N ALA A 230 -13.44 15.80 -17.06
CA ALA A 230 -12.97 14.82 -18.03
C ALA A 230 -12.45 13.57 -17.31
N MET A 231 -12.82 12.39 -17.83
CA MET A 231 -12.57 11.10 -17.21
C MET A 231 -12.11 10.06 -18.22
N ASP A 232 -11.12 9.29 -17.82
CA ASP A 232 -10.71 8.07 -18.50
C ASP A 232 -10.87 6.90 -17.54
N THR A 233 -11.56 5.85 -17.99
CA THR A 233 -11.70 4.61 -17.22
C THR A 233 -11.41 3.40 -18.10
N PHE A 234 -11.02 2.32 -17.43
CA PHE A 234 -10.52 1.11 -18.02
C PHE A 234 -11.13 -0.11 -17.37
N LEU A 235 -11.12 -1.23 -18.10
CA LEU A 235 -11.33 -2.56 -17.53
C LEU A 235 -10.06 -3.37 -17.59
N SER A 236 -9.98 -4.33 -16.69
CA SER A 236 -9.01 -5.42 -16.73
C SER A 236 -9.79 -6.72 -16.87
N ASN A 237 -9.27 -7.68 -17.64
CA ASN A 237 -9.79 -9.04 -17.71
C ASN A 237 -8.79 -10.08 -17.16
N THR A 238 -7.73 -9.62 -16.49
CA THR A 238 -6.79 -10.50 -15.78
C THR A 238 -7.50 -11.31 -14.71
N VAL A 239 -7.41 -12.64 -14.80
CA VAL A 239 -7.96 -13.56 -13.80
C VAL A 239 -7.18 -13.44 -12.50
N ILE A 240 -7.88 -13.40 -11.36
CA ILE A 240 -7.26 -13.39 -10.04
C ILE A 240 -7.22 -14.80 -9.44
N PRO A 241 -6.17 -15.18 -8.67
CA PRO A 241 -5.96 -16.56 -8.23
C PRO A 241 -6.95 -17.07 -7.17
N ASP A 242 -7.45 -16.18 -6.31
CA ASP A 242 -8.48 -16.48 -5.30
C ASP A 242 -9.58 -15.42 -5.37
N THR A 243 -10.75 -15.88 -5.76
CA THR A 243 -11.83 -15.07 -6.35
C THR A 243 -12.94 -14.73 -5.37
N GLN A 244 -12.99 -15.43 -4.23
CA GLN A 244 -14.11 -15.33 -3.29
C GLN A 244 -13.83 -14.46 -2.05
N ASN A 245 -12.58 -14.00 -1.86
CA ASN A 245 -12.16 -13.29 -0.65
C ASN A 245 -11.54 -11.91 -0.95
N ILE A 246 -12.04 -11.18 -1.94
CA ILE A 246 -11.54 -9.85 -2.27
C ILE A 246 -11.94 -8.87 -1.16
N LEU A 247 -10.98 -8.48 -0.33
CA LEU A 247 -11.24 -7.61 0.81
C LEU A 247 -11.51 -6.17 0.38
N ALA A 248 -10.67 -5.63 -0.50
CA ALA A 248 -10.72 -4.26 -1.00
C ALA A 248 -10.01 -4.16 -2.35
N VAL A 249 -10.23 -3.05 -3.05
CA VAL A 249 -9.51 -2.70 -4.29
C VAL A 249 -8.63 -1.49 -4.01
N GLY A 250 -7.34 -1.64 -4.27
CA GLY A 250 -6.38 -0.54 -4.28
C GLY A 250 -6.19 -0.02 -5.71
N MET A 251 -6.07 1.29 -5.87
CA MET A 251 -5.69 1.92 -7.14
C MET A 251 -4.43 2.74 -6.94
N THR A 252 -3.46 2.55 -7.81
CA THR A 252 -2.22 3.33 -7.86
C THR A 252 -2.11 4.03 -9.21
N VAL A 253 -1.77 5.32 -9.18
CA VAL A 253 -1.65 6.13 -10.41
C VAL A 253 -0.38 6.96 -10.34
N LEU A 254 0.56 6.73 -11.26
CA LEU A 254 1.69 7.65 -11.46
C LEU A 254 1.19 8.89 -12.19
N ASN A 255 1.37 10.06 -11.59
CA ASN A 255 0.87 11.32 -12.12
C ASN A 255 1.79 12.50 -11.83
N LYS A 256 1.59 13.55 -12.60
CA LYS A 256 2.10 14.90 -12.36
C LYS A 256 1.15 15.90 -13.00
N LYS A 257 1.22 17.16 -12.58
CA LYS A 257 0.63 18.28 -13.31
C LYS A 257 1.70 19.16 -13.95
N SER A 258 1.35 19.91 -14.97
CA SER A 258 2.28 20.79 -15.69
C SER A 258 2.30 22.23 -15.15
N ASP A 259 1.36 22.59 -14.27
CA ASP A 259 1.18 23.95 -13.77
C ASP A 259 1.00 24.01 -12.25
N VAL A 260 0.92 25.23 -11.70
CA VAL A 260 0.72 25.48 -10.26
C VAL A 260 -0.75 25.57 -9.86
N ASP A 261 -1.71 25.33 -10.77
CA ASP A 261 -3.13 25.45 -10.49
C ASP A 261 -3.62 24.38 -9.51
N ASN A 262 -4.71 24.66 -8.79
CA ASN A 262 -5.22 23.76 -7.74
C ASN A 262 -5.98 22.54 -8.26
N ARG A 263 -5.76 22.13 -9.52
CA ARG A 263 -6.37 20.92 -10.09
C ARG A 263 -6.03 19.71 -9.24
N GLN A 264 -7.03 18.84 -9.11
CA GLN A 264 -6.96 17.62 -8.32
C GLN A 264 -7.16 16.40 -9.22
N LEU A 265 -6.67 15.24 -8.77
CA LEU A 265 -6.88 13.97 -9.46
C LEU A 265 -7.90 13.16 -8.70
N GLY A 266 -9.02 12.86 -9.35
CA GLY A 266 -9.96 11.85 -8.90
C GLY A 266 -9.52 10.47 -9.34
N MET A 267 -9.32 9.55 -8.40
CA MET A 267 -9.19 8.11 -8.66
C MET A 267 -10.57 7.50 -8.53
N VAL A 268 -11.11 6.93 -9.60
CA VAL A 268 -12.54 6.58 -9.70
C VAL A 268 -12.77 5.09 -9.92
N MET A 269 -13.77 4.53 -9.26
CA MET A 269 -14.33 3.21 -9.51
C MET A 269 -15.78 3.37 -9.98
N GLY A 270 -16.12 2.81 -11.14
CA GLY A 270 -17.39 2.95 -11.83
C GLY A 270 -17.30 3.79 -13.10
N GLN A 271 -18.22 3.58 -14.02
CA GLN A 271 -18.28 4.29 -15.31
C GLN A 271 -18.82 5.72 -15.18
N LYS A 272 -18.36 6.63 -16.05
CA LYS A 272 -18.92 7.98 -16.16
C LYS A 272 -20.44 7.94 -16.41
N GLY A 273 -21.17 8.80 -15.70
CA GLY A 273 -22.64 8.86 -15.77
C GLY A 273 -23.36 7.73 -15.03
N GLY A 274 -22.62 6.77 -14.47
CA GLY A 274 -23.13 5.72 -13.60
C GLY A 274 -22.93 6.00 -12.11
N THR A 275 -23.15 4.98 -11.28
CA THR A 275 -22.78 5.02 -9.86
C THR A 275 -21.26 4.89 -9.75
N GLN A 276 -20.63 5.82 -9.03
CA GLN A 276 -19.19 5.86 -8.87
C GLN A 276 -18.79 6.00 -7.41
N LYS A 277 -17.58 5.53 -7.12
CA LYS A 277 -16.81 5.95 -5.96
C LYS A 277 -15.56 6.66 -6.40
N GLU A 278 -15.12 7.60 -5.59
CA GLU A 278 -13.99 8.44 -5.93
C GLU A 278 -13.16 8.73 -4.68
N VAL A 279 -11.84 8.69 -4.84
CA VAL A 279 -10.87 9.22 -3.87
C VAL A 279 -10.10 10.34 -4.54
N ILE A 280 -10.06 11.50 -3.88
CA ILE A 280 -9.42 12.70 -4.41
C ILE A 280 -8.00 12.81 -3.89
N ASP A 281 -7.03 12.90 -4.79
CA ASP A 281 -5.73 13.47 -4.48
C ASP A 281 -5.74 14.98 -4.73
N ALA A 282 -5.87 15.73 -3.63
CA ALA A 282 -5.90 17.18 -3.63
C ALA A 282 -4.50 17.83 -3.68
N ALA A 283 -3.43 17.04 -3.57
CA ALA A 283 -2.07 17.53 -3.40
C ALA A 283 -1.16 17.15 -4.59
N LEU A 284 -1.62 17.40 -5.81
CA LEU A 284 -0.84 17.12 -7.02
C LEU A 284 0.47 17.91 -7.06
N SER A 285 1.50 17.30 -7.63
CA SER A 285 2.84 17.89 -7.77
C SER A 285 3.20 18.10 -9.25
N THR A 286 4.09 19.04 -9.50
CA THR A 286 4.74 19.19 -10.81
C THR A 286 5.83 18.13 -11.06
N THR A 287 6.19 17.39 -10.01
CA THR A 287 7.03 16.20 -10.10
C THR A 287 6.17 14.94 -10.07
N GLU A 288 6.68 13.88 -10.67
CA GLU A 288 6.00 12.58 -10.68
C GLU A 288 5.86 12.03 -9.26
N LYS A 289 4.67 11.50 -8.97
CA LYS A 289 4.37 10.77 -7.74
C LYS A 289 3.28 9.73 -8.02
N TYR A 290 3.20 8.72 -7.17
CA TYR A 290 2.05 7.83 -7.12
C TYR A 290 0.99 8.38 -6.17
N SER A 291 -0.25 8.45 -6.66
CA SER A 291 -1.44 8.60 -5.84
C SER A 291 -2.03 7.23 -5.55
N TYR A 292 -2.63 7.10 -4.37
CA TYR A 292 -3.20 5.85 -3.87
C TYR A 292 -4.66 6.06 -3.47
N ALA A 293 -5.51 5.11 -3.83
CA ALA A 293 -6.88 5.02 -3.36
C ALA A 293 -7.20 3.61 -2.87
N VAL A 294 -8.10 3.51 -1.91
CA VAL A 294 -8.64 2.24 -1.41
C VAL A 294 -10.16 2.28 -1.47
N PHE A 295 -10.75 1.21 -1.99
CA PHE A 295 -12.18 1.01 -2.08
C PHE A 295 -12.57 -0.28 -1.35
N GLU A 296 -13.10 -0.17 -0.13
CA GLU A 296 -13.49 -1.33 0.70
C GLU A 296 -14.75 -2.07 0.17
N THR A 297 -15.57 -1.39 -0.64
CA THR A 297 -16.75 -1.96 -1.31
C THR A 297 -16.86 -1.39 -2.72
N ASN A 298 -17.61 -2.08 -3.58
CA ASN A 298 -17.84 -1.68 -4.96
C ASN A 298 -18.67 -0.37 -5.08
N PRO A 299 -18.85 0.19 -6.29
CA PRO A 299 -19.63 1.42 -6.46
C PRO A 299 -21.06 1.34 -5.91
N ALA A 300 -21.70 0.16 -5.98
CA ALA A 300 -23.03 -0.09 -5.41
C ALA A 300 -23.05 -0.31 -3.89
N GLY A 301 -21.90 -0.23 -3.20
CA GLY A 301 -21.80 -0.45 -1.75
C GLY A 301 -21.79 -1.91 -1.32
N LEU A 302 -21.67 -2.85 -2.26
CA LEU A 302 -21.60 -4.29 -2.02
C LEU A 302 -20.15 -4.76 -1.90
N ASP A 303 -19.97 -5.92 -1.28
CA ASP A 303 -18.67 -6.59 -1.19
C ASP A 303 -18.11 -6.92 -2.57
N TRP A 304 -16.78 -6.86 -2.67
CA TRP A 304 -16.09 -7.27 -3.88
C TRP A 304 -16.16 -8.79 -4.06
N ASN A 305 -16.25 -9.19 -5.32
CA ASN A 305 -16.08 -10.54 -5.83
C ASN A 305 -15.57 -10.41 -7.28
N ASP A 306 -15.28 -11.54 -7.92
CA ASP A 306 -14.81 -11.56 -9.32
C ASP A 306 -15.65 -10.77 -10.30
N GLU A 307 -16.96 -11.01 -10.28
CA GLU A 307 -17.92 -10.41 -11.20
C GLU A 307 -17.88 -8.89 -11.06
N ARG A 308 -18.06 -8.41 -9.82
CA ARG A 308 -18.07 -6.97 -9.52
C ARG A 308 -16.72 -6.31 -9.77
N LEU A 309 -15.61 -7.03 -9.58
CA LEU A 309 -14.28 -6.50 -9.88
C LEU A 309 -14.04 -6.41 -11.39
N SER A 310 -14.46 -7.44 -12.14
CA SER A 310 -14.22 -7.52 -13.59
C SER A 310 -15.15 -6.62 -14.40
N GLU A 311 -16.31 -6.25 -13.83
CA GLU A 311 -17.27 -5.36 -14.47
C GLU A 311 -17.15 -3.90 -14.03
N ALA A 312 -16.38 -3.59 -12.97
CA ALA A 312 -16.22 -2.22 -12.48
C ALA A 312 -15.11 -1.49 -13.24
N PRO A 313 -15.43 -0.48 -14.09
CA PRO A 313 -14.39 0.34 -14.69
C PRO A 313 -13.63 1.10 -13.61
N PHE A 314 -12.35 1.35 -13.85
CA PHE A 314 -11.49 2.08 -12.94
C PHE A 314 -10.62 3.07 -13.70
N GLY A 315 -10.28 4.20 -13.12
CA GLY A 315 -9.40 5.14 -13.77
C GLY A 315 -9.33 6.49 -13.08
N VAL A 316 -9.22 7.54 -13.89
CA VAL A 316 -8.92 8.89 -13.40
C VAL A 316 -9.88 9.95 -13.93
N ALA A 317 -10.08 11.00 -13.14
CA ALA A 317 -10.85 12.16 -13.54
C ALA A 317 -10.17 13.46 -13.11
N VAL A 318 -10.30 14.51 -13.92
CA VAL A 318 -9.85 15.86 -13.54
C VAL A 318 -10.88 16.48 -12.60
N ARG A 319 -10.41 17.07 -11.51
CA ARG A 319 -11.24 17.79 -10.53
C ARG A 319 -10.73 19.23 -10.33
N PRO A 320 -11.64 20.19 -10.08
CA PRO A 320 -11.29 21.58 -9.91
C PRO A 320 -10.48 21.86 -8.64
#